data_AF-A0A929H080-F1
#
_entry.id   AF-A0A929H080-F1
#
_cell.length_a   1.000
_cell.length_b   1.000
_cell.length_c   1.000
_cell.angle_alpha   90.00
_cell.angle_beta   90.00
_cell.angle_gamma   90.00
#
_symmetry.space_group_name_H-M   'P 1'
#
loop_
_entity.id
_entity.type
_entity.pdbx_description
1 polymer ?
#
loop_
_entity_poly.entity_id
_entity_poly.type
_entity_poly.pdbx_seq_one_letter_code
_entity_poly.pdbx_strand_id
1 'polypeptide(L)'
;MREAANRLMLRRILPIIAVSLFLTLAVLPSTADAWCWGGRCPSGDDDDSDRKVQVNITLSVVPEEAGIIEVDGDELDTDVFEVTQGKVVVLEAVPASGYEFDYWSGSLSSTDNPLEMPFYNHKTITAHFVSHVSQKKEPDSARDDGSALVVLIPKGTTARDADGDEVTDVSVDMRQQHDVASDRVMAGQVFDLGPDGATFDPPLPIVLPYDPWELPDGVREDELRVAYYDDASDTWVELPSVVDQDGMTVTAEVSHFTEFSIIAPKPESDVLPLMAPGFSISSLTVAPAQPRVGDTVTVSVVARYDGSDAEGSSAVVLSLNGEVVRELSITLEQGESKTVAFTVSTQDEATYEVDVNGVGGTFSVAAAAPPEALSQAVALAEEDSSAFSGIRLPGWPALDWQPVALIAGVVVLPLLLLLPLLKRRFLRYRYDI
;
A
#
# COMPACT_ATOMS: atom_id res chain seq x y z
N MET A 1 -49.79 79.96 16.43
CA MET A 1 -50.01 78.62 15.85
C MET A 1 -49.80 77.63 16.99
N ARG A 2 -50.78 77.26 17.84
CA ARG A 2 -52.04 76.52 17.58
C ARG A 2 -51.76 75.32 16.66
N GLU A 3 -52.06 74.06 16.94
CA GLU A 3 -53.11 73.43 17.77
C GLU A 3 -52.88 71.90 17.77
N ALA A 4 -53.37 71.21 18.82
CA ALA A 4 -54.07 69.89 18.81
C ALA A 4 -53.46 68.67 18.08
N ALA A 5 -53.20 67.51 18.72
CA ALA A 5 -54.16 66.56 19.32
C ALA A 5 -55.31 66.10 18.40
N ASN A 6 -55.60 64.78 18.41
CA ASN A 6 -56.65 64.02 17.67
C ASN A 6 -56.22 63.47 16.29
N ARG A 7 -56.50 62.24 15.84
CA ARG A 7 -57.35 61.09 16.21
C ARG A 7 -56.74 59.86 15.48
N LEU A 8 -56.60 58.68 16.07
CA LEU A 8 -57.62 57.65 16.32
C LEU A 8 -58.32 57.09 15.06
N MET A 9 -57.90 55.88 14.65
CA MET A 9 -58.72 54.77 14.07
C MET A 9 -57.77 53.55 14.06
N LEU A 10 -57.84 52.55 14.95
CA LEU A 10 -58.93 51.66 15.32
C LEU A 10 -59.55 50.94 14.10
N ARG A 11 -59.18 49.68 13.87
CA ARG A 11 -60.09 48.52 13.77
C ARG A 11 -59.30 47.26 13.38
N ARG A 12 -59.22 46.29 14.29
CA ARG A 12 -59.93 44.97 14.26
C ARG A 12 -59.09 43.94 13.48
N ILE A 13 -58.91 42.70 13.95
CA ILE A 13 -59.95 41.75 14.36
C ILE A 13 -59.43 40.88 15.52
N LEU A 14 -60.41 40.45 16.31
CA LEU A 14 -60.39 39.79 17.61
C LEU A 14 -60.30 38.24 17.39
N PRO A 15 -60.57 37.34 18.37
CA PRO A 15 -59.62 36.40 19.02
C PRO A 15 -60.11 34.91 19.04
N ILE A 16 -59.84 34.17 20.14
CA ILE A 16 -60.45 32.88 20.62
C ILE A 16 -59.88 31.62 19.91
N ILE A 17 -59.53 30.47 20.49
CA ILE A 17 -60.05 29.55 21.53
C ILE A 17 -58.85 28.62 21.87
N ALA A 18 -58.40 28.32 23.10
CA ALA A 18 -58.97 27.87 24.38
C ALA A 18 -58.46 26.44 24.72
N VAL A 19 -58.15 26.25 26.00
CA VAL A 19 -58.32 25.02 26.80
C VAL A 19 -57.31 23.87 26.59
N SER A 20 -56.38 23.83 27.56
CA SER A 20 -56.15 22.75 28.53
C SER A 20 -56.32 21.28 28.14
N LEU A 21 -55.32 20.51 28.58
CA LEU A 21 -55.39 19.17 29.18
C LEU A 21 -55.51 17.97 28.22
N PHE A 22 -54.41 17.23 28.06
CA PHE A 22 -54.31 15.75 27.97
C PHE A 22 -52.82 15.43 27.78
N LEU A 23 -52.06 15.13 28.84
CA LEU A 23 -51.66 13.77 29.20
C LEU A 23 -51.70 12.79 28.01
N THR A 24 -50.56 12.51 27.38
CA THR A 24 -50.09 11.16 26.97
C THR A 24 -48.84 11.26 26.07
N LEU A 25 -47.85 10.44 26.43
CA LEU A 25 -46.80 9.84 25.59
C LEU A 25 -46.35 10.58 24.30
N ALA A 26 -45.16 11.18 24.37
CA ALA A 26 -44.13 11.09 23.33
C ALA A 26 -42.80 11.56 23.93
N VAL A 27 -42.16 10.67 24.69
CA VAL A 27 -40.73 10.80 24.99
C VAL A 27 -39.99 10.44 23.71
N LEU A 28 -39.71 11.45 22.89
CA LEU A 28 -38.56 11.44 21.99
C LEU A 28 -37.47 12.25 22.72
N PRO A 29 -36.40 11.63 23.24
CA PRO A 29 -35.26 12.39 23.69
C PRO A 29 -34.52 12.89 22.45
N SER A 30 -34.73 14.17 22.14
CA SER A 30 -33.69 15.01 21.54
C SER A 30 -32.43 14.89 22.39
N THR A 31 -31.30 14.67 21.73
CA THR A 31 -29.94 14.63 22.26
C THR A 31 -29.70 15.70 23.33
N ALA A 32 -29.76 15.29 24.59
CA ALA A 32 -29.22 16.07 25.68
C ALA A 32 -27.76 15.63 25.85
N ASP A 33 -26.85 16.51 25.44
CA ASP A 33 -25.43 16.43 25.73
C ASP A 33 -25.22 16.27 27.25
N ALA A 34 -24.92 15.05 27.68
CA ALA A 34 -24.42 14.79 29.02
C ALA A 34 -22.92 15.10 29.02
N TRP A 35 -22.57 16.26 29.59
CA TRP A 35 -21.18 16.63 29.82
C TRP A 35 -20.53 15.70 30.84
N CYS A 36 -19.51 14.97 30.41
CA CYS A 36 -18.65 14.16 31.27
C CYS A 36 -17.78 15.06 32.15
N TRP A 37 -17.78 14.84 33.46
CA TRP A 37 -16.83 15.47 34.38
C TRP A 37 -16.07 14.37 35.13
N GLY A 38 -14.74 14.36 35.03
CA GLY A 38 -13.87 13.49 35.85
C GLY A 38 -13.82 12.00 35.47
N GLY A 39 -14.20 11.61 34.25
CA GLY A 39 -13.90 10.28 33.71
C GLY A 39 -14.77 9.12 34.23
N ARG A 40 -15.93 9.38 34.85
CA ARG A 40 -16.94 8.34 35.11
C ARG A 40 -18.33 8.82 34.73
N CYS A 41 -18.96 8.15 33.79
CA CYS A 41 -20.40 8.19 33.58
C CYS A 41 -21.04 7.15 34.52
N PRO A 42 -22.24 7.38 35.08
CA PRO A 42 -23.00 6.32 35.73
C PRO A 42 -23.41 5.31 34.66
N SER A 43 -22.76 4.15 34.66
CA SER A 43 -23.28 2.98 33.97
C SER A 43 -24.63 2.67 34.61
N GLY A 44 -25.71 2.66 33.82
CA GLY A 44 -26.93 2.02 34.27
C GLY A 44 -26.61 0.56 34.53
N ASP A 45 -26.87 0.11 35.75
CA ASP A 45 -26.88 -1.31 36.09
C ASP A 45 -28.08 -1.98 35.40
N ASP A 46 -27.85 -3.24 35.02
CA ASP A 46 -28.81 -4.24 34.54
C ASP A 46 -29.27 -4.15 33.07
N ASP A 47 -28.41 -4.62 32.17
CA ASP A 47 -28.89 -5.48 31.08
C ASP A 47 -27.86 -6.58 30.80
N ASP A 48 -28.23 -7.82 31.11
CA ASP A 48 -27.51 -9.05 30.80
C ASP A 48 -27.61 -9.33 29.30
N SER A 49 -26.94 -8.48 28.51
CA SER A 49 -26.57 -8.81 27.15
C SER A 49 -25.18 -8.27 26.89
N ASP A 50 -24.19 -9.16 26.93
CA ASP A 50 -23.05 -9.06 26.03
C ASP A 50 -23.63 -8.92 24.61
N ARG A 51 -23.98 -7.70 24.20
CA ARG A 51 -24.30 -7.37 22.82
C ARG A 51 -22.99 -7.47 22.07
N LYS A 52 -22.64 -8.71 21.74
CA LYS A 52 -21.51 -9.02 20.89
C LYS A 52 -21.70 -8.26 19.58
N VAL A 53 -20.84 -7.27 19.37
CA VAL A 53 -20.90 -6.41 18.20
C VAL A 53 -20.48 -7.24 17.00
N GLN A 54 -21.26 -7.21 15.91
CA GLN A 54 -20.84 -7.79 14.64
C GLN A 54 -19.86 -6.83 13.96
N VAL A 55 -18.80 -7.38 13.38
CA VAL A 55 -17.82 -6.64 12.60
C VAL A 55 -17.77 -7.19 11.18
N ASN A 56 -17.68 -6.31 10.21
CA ASN A 56 -17.62 -6.68 8.80
C ASN A 56 -16.17 -6.85 8.37
N ILE A 57 -15.87 -7.99 7.76
CA ILE A 57 -14.56 -8.31 7.20
C ILE A 57 -14.70 -8.30 5.69
N THR A 58 -13.92 -7.48 5.02
CA THR A 58 -13.82 -7.42 3.56
C THR A 58 -12.60 -8.21 3.13
N LEU A 59 -12.79 -9.14 2.19
CA LEU A 59 -11.77 -9.99 1.62
C LEU A 59 -11.52 -9.57 0.16
N SER A 60 -10.28 -9.68 -0.31
CA SER A 60 -9.96 -9.53 -1.72
C SER A 60 -8.81 -10.44 -2.12
N VAL A 61 -8.69 -10.73 -3.42
CA VAL A 61 -7.65 -11.59 -3.98
C VAL A 61 -6.87 -10.81 -5.04
N VAL A 62 -5.55 -10.92 -5.03
CA VAL A 62 -4.67 -10.28 -6.01
C VAL A 62 -3.64 -11.30 -6.52
N PRO A 63 -3.49 -11.48 -7.84
CA PRO A 63 -4.34 -10.93 -8.91
C PRO A 63 -5.78 -11.48 -8.87
N GLU A 64 -6.74 -10.79 -9.49
CA GLU A 64 -8.12 -11.30 -9.60
C GLU A 64 -8.11 -12.70 -10.25
N GLU A 65 -8.95 -13.61 -9.77
CA GLU A 65 -9.02 -15.03 -10.21
C GLU A 65 -7.83 -15.94 -9.81
N ALA A 66 -6.81 -15.44 -9.11
CA ALA A 66 -5.63 -16.24 -8.73
C ALA A 66 -5.91 -17.30 -7.64
N GLY A 67 -7.06 -17.23 -6.99
CA GLY A 67 -7.48 -18.15 -5.93
C GLY A 67 -8.79 -17.71 -5.30
N ILE A 68 -9.22 -18.45 -4.29
CA ILE A 68 -10.37 -18.13 -3.44
C ILE A 68 -9.92 -18.04 -1.98
N ILE A 69 -10.74 -17.40 -1.15
CA ILE A 69 -10.55 -17.37 0.31
C ILE A 69 -11.71 -18.13 0.94
N GLU A 70 -11.41 -19.23 1.63
CA GLU A 70 -12.37 -19.97 2.44
C GLU A 70 -12.37 -19.45 3.88
N VAL A 71 -13.55 -19.44 4.50
CA VAL A 71 -13.75 -18.97 5.87
C VAL A 71 -14.33 -20.09 6.70
N ASP A 72 -13.60 -20.54 7.73
CA ASP A 72 -13.91 -21.73 8.52
C ASP A 72 -14.13 -23.00 7.65
N GLY A 73 -13.51 -23.06 6.45
CA GLY A 73 -13.59 -24.15 5.49
C GLY A 73 -14.78 -24.08 4.51
N ASP A 74 -15.50 -22.95 4.48
CA ASP A 74 -16.60 -22.71 3.54
C ASP A 74 -16.23 -21.58 2.56
N GLU A 75 -16.56 -21.75 1.27
CA GLU A 75 -16.47 -20.69 0.25
C GLU A 75 -17.59 -19.66 0.46
N LEU A 76 -17.27 -18.37 0.31
CA LEU A 76 -18.23 -17.30 0.48
C LEU A 76 -18.86 -16.88 -0.87
N ASP A 77 -20.17 -16.65 -0.88
CA ASP A 77 -20.87 -16.06 -2.04
C ASP A 77 -20.55 -14.56 -2.24
N THR A 78 -19.91 -13.92 -1.26
CA THR A 78 -19.63 -12.47 -1.25
C THR A 78 -18.31 -12.15 -0.58
N ASP A 79 -17.63 -11.10 -1.03
CA ASP A 79 -16.35 -10.61 -0.50
C ASP A 79 -16.43 -10.00 0.91
N VAL A 80 -17.61 -10.01 1.55
CA VAL A 80 -17.81 -9.47 2.90
C VAL A 80 -18.56 -10.46 3.75
N PHE A 81 -18.05 -10.77 4.94
CA PHE A 81 -18.76 -11.57 5.94
C PHE A 81 -18.81 -10.87 7.31
N GLU A 82 -19.85 -11.18 8.07
CA GLU A 82 -20.05 -10.65 9.42
C GLU A 82 -19.62 -11.66 10.47
N VAL A 83 -18.75 -11.23 11.37
CA VAL A 83 -18.26 -12.06 12.46
C VAL A 83 -18.51 -11.39 13.79
N THR A 84 -18.84 -12.19 14.79
CA THR A 84 -18.97 -11.71 16.16
C THR A 84 -17.60 -11.29 16.70
N GLN A 85 -17.49 -10.10 17.28
CA GLN A 85 -16.27 -9.60 17.89
C GLN A 85 -15.63 -10.64 18.82
N GLY A 86 -14.34 -10.92 18.62
CA GLY A 86 -13.55 -11.88 19.39
C GLY A 86 -13.75 -13.35 19.00
N LYS A 87 -14.64 -13.68 18.04
CA LYS A 87 -14.69 -15.03 17.46
C LYS A 87 -13.41 -15.26 16.64
N VAL A 88 -12.74 -16.38 16.90
CA VAL A 88 -11.64 -16.89 16.07
C VAL A 88 -12.23 -17.48 14.81
N VAL A 89 -11.65 -17.08 13.68
CA VAL A 89 -12.02 -17.55 12.34
C VAL A 89 -10.75 -18.01 11.65
N VAL A 90 -10.87 -19.08 10.88
CA VAL A 90 -9.79 -19.60 10.03
C VAL A 90 -9.99 -19.07 8.62
N LEU A 91 -9.02 -18.33 8.10
CA LEU A 91 -8.98 -17.91 6.70
C LEU A 91 -7.99 -18.79 5.94
N GLU A 92 -8.42 -19.44 4.88
CA GLU A 92 -7.55 -20.25 4.04
C GLU A 92 -7.55 -19.68 2.62
N ALA A 93 -6.36 -19.32 2.13
CA ALA A 93 -6.16 -18.92 0.75
C ALA A 93 -5.96 -20.20 -0.08
N VAL A 94 -6.94 -20.54 -0.90
CA VAL A 94 -6.87 -21.71 -1.78
C VAL A 94 -6.44 -21.23 -3.16
N PRO A 95 -5.20 -21.50 -3.59
CA PRO A 95 -4.71 -21.05 -4.89
C PRO A 95 -5.47 -21.75 -6.01
N ALA A 96 -5.75 -21.00 -7.08
CA ALA A 96 -6.20 -21.58 -8.33
C ALA A 96 -5.07 -22.38 -8.99
N SER A 97 -5.41 -23.23 -9.96
CA SER A 97 -4.42 -24.02 -10.69
C SER A 97 -3.34 -23.12 -11.32
N GLY A 98 -2.07 -23.39 -11.02
CA GLY A 98 -0.96 -22.60 -11.55
C GLY A 98 -0.65 -21.35 -10.74
N TYR A 99 -1.22 -21.21 -9.54
CA TYR A 99 -0.87 -20.19 -8.55
C TYR A 99 -0.42 -20.85 -7.24
N GLU A 100 0.35 -20.12 -6.45
CA GLU A 100 0.71 -20.43 -5.08
C GLU A 100 0.39 -19.21 -4.23
N PHE A 101 -0.08 -19.43 -3.01
CA PHE A 101 -0.31 -18.34 -2.06
C PHE A 101 1.03 -17.74 -1.63
N ASP A 102 1.14 -16.41 -1.68
CA ASP A 102 2.34 -15.67 -1.29
C ASP A 102 2.21 -15.12 0.14
N TYR A 103 1.30 -14.15 0.35
CA TYR A 103 1.04 -13.57 1.67
C TYR A 103 -0.33 -12.88 1.79
N TRP A 104 -0.77 -12.66 3.01
CA TRP A 104 -1.93 -11.83 3.36
C TRP A 104 -1.50 -10.38 3.57
N SER A 105 -2.28 -9.41 3.10
CA SER A 105 -2.04 -7.98 3.31
C SER A 105 -3.31 -7.20 3.67
N GLY A 106 -3.21 -5.87 3.82
CA GLY A 106 -4.31 -4.98 4.19
C GLY A 106 -4.26 -4.58 5.67
N SER A 107 -5.20 -5.10 6.47
CA SER A 107 -5.29 -4.80 7.91
C SER A 107 -4.32 -5.59 8.78
N LEU A 108 -3.58 -6.51 8.18
CA LEU A 108 -2.51 -7.32 8.76
C LEU A 108 -1.52 -7.69 7.65
N SER A 109 -0.37 -8.22 8.04
CA SER A 109 0.56 -8.91 7.15
C SER A 109 0.90 -10.26 7.76
N SER A 110 0.75 -11.35 7.01
CA SER A 110 1.11 -12.71 7.43
C SER A 110 1.37 -13.59 6.23
N THR A 111 2.35 -14.49 6.33
CA THR A 111 2.61 -15.56 5.35
C THR A 111 1.98 -16.88 5.76
N ASP A 112 1.27 -16.93 6.90
CA ASP A 112 0.65 -18.15 7.40
C ASP A 112 -0.62 -18.47 6.61
N ASN A 113 -0.73 -19.71 6.13
CA ASN A 113 -1.91 -20.22 5.45
C ASN A 113 -2.13 -21.70 5.83
N PRO A 114 -3.25 -22.05 6.49
CA PRO A 114 -4.36 -21.18 6.89
C PRO A 114 -4.00 -20.20 8.03
N LEU A 115 -4.67 -19.04 8.01
CA LEU A 115 -4.52 -17.95 8.99
C LEU A 115 -5.65 -18.00 10.03
N GLU A 116 -5.33 -18.35 11.27
CA GLU A 116 -6.30 -18.37 12.38
C GLU A 116 -6.20 -17.09 13.23
N MET A 117 -7.29 -16.31 13.34
CA MET A 117 -7.27 -15.11 14.19
C MET A 117 -8.64 -14.66 14.72
N PRO A 118 -8.68 -13.99 15.89
CA PRO A 118 -9.87 -13.31 16.37
C PRO A 118 -10.08 -11.94 15.72
N PHE A 119 -11.32 -11.64 15.32
CA PHE A 119 -11.69 -10.34 14.75
C PHE A 119 -12.30 -9.40 15.80
N TYR A 120 -11.67 -8.25 16.07
CA TYR A 120 -12.18 -7.27 17.05
C TYR A 120 -12.74 -5.98 16.45
N ASN A 121 -12.49 -5.72 15.18
CA ASN A 121 -12.92 -4.52 14.45
C ASN A 121 -13.12 -4.86 12.97
N HIS A 122 -13.77 -3.96 12.22
CA HIS A 122 -13.83 -4.07 10.76
C HIS A 122 -12.42 -4.15 10.18
N LYS A 123 -12.20 -5.07 9.25
CA LYS A 123 -10.91 -5.26 8.59
C LYS A 123 -11.09 -5.50 7.10
N THR A 124 -10.08 -5.10 6.34
CA THR A 124 -9.87 -5.48 4.94
C THR A 124 -8.63 -6.36 4.87
N ILE A 125 -8.76 -7.58 4.34
CA ILE A 125 -7.67 -8.55 4.20
C ILE A 125 -7.58 -8.96 2.72
N THR A 126 -6.37 -9.01 2.20
CA THR A 126 -6.11 -9.36 0.80
C THR A 126 -5.18 -10.56 0.72
N ALA A 127 -5.57 -11.62 0.00
CA ALA A 127 -4.67 -12.73 -0.33
C ALA A 127 -3.87 -12.39 -1.59
N HIS A 128 -2.55 -12.48 -1.52
CA HIS A 128 -1.66 -12.35 -2.66
C HIS A 128 -1.25 -13.73 -3.12
N PHE A 129 -1.27 -13.95 -4.44
CA PHE A 129 -0.88 -15.18 -5.07
C PHE A 129 0.17 -14.90 -6.15
N VAL A 130 1.12 -15.82 -6.30
CA VAL A 130 2.15 -15.81 -7.34
C VAL A 130 1.92 -16.99 -8.29
N SER A 131 2.13 -16.80 -9.59
CA SER A 131 1.90 -17.87 -10.56
C SER A 131 3.05 -18.90 -10.55
N HIS A 132 2.71 -20.19 -10.44
CA HIS A 132 3.60 -21.33 -10.67
C HIS A 132 3.27 -21.97 -12.01
N VAL A 133 3.89 -21.48 -13.08
CA VAL A 133 3.87 -22.19 -14.36
C VAL A 133 4.78 -23.40 -14.26
N SER A 134 4.23 -24.52 -13.79
CA SER A 134 4.88 -25.82 -13.92
C SER A 134 4.96 -26.16 -15.41
N GLN A 135 6.16 -26.05 -15.99
CA GLN A 135 6.43 -26.51 -17.34
C GLN A 135 6.10 -28.01 -17.46
N LYS A 136 4.96 -28.32 -18.06
CA LYS A 136 4.66 -29.63 -18.60
C LYS A 136 4.41 -29.51 -20.11
N LYS A 137 5.51 -29.67 -20.84
CA LYS A 137 5.54 -29.91 -22.27
C LYS A 137 4.95 -31.30 -22.56
N GLU A 138 3.80 -31.35 -23.22
CA GLU A 138 3.50 -32.19 -24.39
C GLU A 138 2.15 -31.82 -25.02
N PRO A 139 1.94 -32.06 -26.32
CA PRO A 139 1.32 -31.10 -27.24
C PRO A 139 -0.13 -31.44 -27.56
N ASP A 140 -1.04 -30.47 -27.48
CA ASP A 140 -1.99 -30.20 -28.56
C ASP A 140 -2.86 -28.96 -28.25
N SER A 141 -3.07 -28.16 -29.30
CA SER A 141 -3.92 -26.96 -29.40
C SER A 141 -3.45 -25.69 -28.67
N ALA A 142 -2.73 -24.88 -29.46
CA ALA A 142 -2.59 -23.43 -29.35
C ALA A 142 -3.66 -22.73 -28.48
N ARG A 143 -3.24 -22.29 -27.30
CA ARG A 143 -3.73 -21.06 -26.69
C ARG A 143 -2.52 -20.17 -26.42
N ASP A 144 -2.56 -19.06 -27.14
CA ASP A 144 -1.65 -17.93 -27.21
C ASP A 144 -1.77 -17.12 -25.91
N ASP A 145 -0.84 -17.29 -24.98
CA ASP A 145 -0.73 -16.51 -23.73
C ASP A 145 0.38 -15.44 -23.82
N GLY A 146 0.89 -15.16 -25.02
CA GLY A 146 1.85 -14.08 -25.28
C GLY A 146 3.19 -14.20 -24.54
N SER A 147 3.42 -15.28 -23.77
CA SER A 147 4.56 -15.40 -22.85
C SER A 147 5.71 -16.21 -23.46
N ALA A 148 5.56 -16.66 -24.70
CA ALA A 148 6.55 -17.47 -25.41
C ALA A 148 7.15 -16.69 -26.58
N LEU A 149 8.46 -16.86 -26.80
CA LEU A 149 9.08 -16.54 -28.10
C LEU A 149 8.26 -17.20 -29.21
N VAL A 150 7.87 -16.40 -30.21
CA VAL A 150 7.21 -16.92 -31.41
C VAL A 150 8.15 -16.76 -32.60
N VAL A 151 8.40 -17.85 -33.30
CA VAL A 151 9.07 -17.85 -34.61
C VAL A 151 8.01 -18.09 -35.68
N LEU A 152 7.72 -17.10 -36.51
CA LEU A 152 6.79 -17.23 -37.61
C LEU A 152 7.53 -17.74 -38.83
N ILE A 153 7.03 -18.82 -39.44
CA ILE A 153 7.60 -19.37 -40.68
C ILE A 153 6.60 -19.13 -41.82
N PRO A 154 6.78 -18.07 -42.62
CA PRO A 154 5.93 -17.80 -43.77
C PRO A 154 5.93 -18.98 -44.75
N LYS A 155 4.78 -19.21 -45.37
CA LYS A 155 4.67 -20.22 -46.42
C LYS A 155 5.59 -19.85 -47.58
N GLY A 156 6.44 -20.80 -47.97
CA GLY A 156 7.38 -20.63 -49.08
C GLY A 156 8.78 -20.22 -48.63
N THR A 157 9.03 -20.05 -47.32
CA THR A 157 10.39 -19.89 -46.81
C THR A 157 11.23 -21.12 -47.11
N THR A 158 12.41 -20.88 -47.67
CA THR A 158 13.47 -21.87 -47.82
C THR A 158 14.39 -21.75 -46.63
N ALA A 159 14.49 -22.83 -45.83
CA ALA A 159 15.40 -22.92 -44.69
C ALA A 159 16.56 -23.87 -45.03
N ARG A 160 17.79 -23.38 -44.89
CA ARG A 160 19.02 -24.14 -45.18
C ARG A 160 19.94 -24.10 -43.97
N ASP A 161 20.47 -25.22 -43.52
CA ASP A 161 21.48 -25.22 -42.45
C ASP A 161 22.83 -24.68 -42.95
N ALA A 162 23.83 -24.65 -42.06
CA ALA A 162 25.18 -24.18 -42.38
C ALA A 162 25.88 -24.99 -43.49
N ASP A 163 25.49 -26.25 -43.70
CA ASP A 163 26.01 -27.13 -44.76
C ASP A 163 25.23 -26.97 -46.09
N GLY A 164 24.09 -26.26 -46.07
CA GLY A 164 23.22 -26.04 -47.22
C GLY A 164 22.13 -27.11 -47.40
N ASP A 165 21.99 -28.01 -46.43
CA ASP A 165 20.92 -29.00 -46.40
C ASP A 165 19.64 -28.39 -45.83
N GLU A 166 18.51 -29.06 -46.01
CA GLU A 166 17.22 -28.54 -45.53
C GLU A 166 17.13 -28.64 -44.01
N VAL A 167 16.77 -27.52 -43.36
CA VAL A 167 16.49 -27.52 -41.93
C VAL A 167 15.24 -28.35 -41.68
N THR A 168 15.38 -29.41 -40.88
CA THR A 168 14.30 -30.36 -40.58
C THR A 168 13.76 -30.22 -39.15
N ASP A 169 14.52 -29.59 -38.28
CA ASP A 169 14.18 -29.36 -36.87
C ASP A 169 14.69 -27.98 -36.45
N VAL A 170 13.98 -27.35 -35.52
CA VAL A 170 14.32 -26.05 -34.95
C VAL A 170 14.30 -26.18 -33.43
N SER A 171 15.36 -25.73 -32.78
CA SER A 171 15.47 -25.70 -31.33
C SER A 171 15.40 -24.27 -30.81
N VAL A 172 14.94 -24.14 -29.57
CA VAL A 172 14.98 -22.90 -28.79
C VAL A 172 15.45 -23.30 -27.40
N ASP A 173 16.57 -22.72 -26.97
CA ASP A 173 17.14 -22.91 -25.65
C ASP A 173 17.31 -21.55 -24.96
N MET A 174 17.18 -21.50 -23.64
CA MET A 174 17.47 -20.27 -22.88
C MET A 174 18.93 -20.29 -22.43
N ARG A 175 19.65 -19.18 -22.62
CA ARG A 175 21.07 -19.05 -22.26
C ARG A 175 21.29 -18.01 -21.19
N GLN A 176 22.48 -18.08 -20.59
CA GLN A 176 22.96 -17.02 -19.71
C GLN A 176 23.29 -15.77 -20.54
N GLN A 177 23.04 -14.61 -19.96
CA GLN A 177 23.31 -13.34 -20.62
C GLN A 177 24.81 -13.09 -20.86
N HIS A 178 25.13 -12.63 -22.07
CA HIS A 178 26.44 -12.05 -22.43
C HIS A 178 26.52 -10.56 -22.04
N ASP A 179 27.73 -10.04 -21.86
CA ASP A 179 27.95 -8.61 -21.67
C ASP A 179 27.43 -7.83 -22.88
N VAL A 180 26.86 -6.65 -22.61
CA VAL A 180 26.36 -5.73 -23.64
C VAL A 180 27.24 -4.48 -23.71
N ALA A 181 27.20 -3.77 -24.83
CA ALA A 181 27.93 -2.51 -25.00
C ALA A 181 27.61 -1.51 -23.86
N SER A 182 28.58 -0.68 -23.48
CA SER A 182 28.47 0.19 -22.30
C SER A 182 27.35 1.23 -22.36
N ASP A 183 26.88 1.56 -23.57
CA ASP A 183 25.77 2.47 -23.86
C ASP A 183 24.43 1.73 -24.09
N ARG A 184 24.38 0.44 -23.71
CA ARG A 184 23.22 -0.43 -23.79
C ARG A 184 22.98 -1.14 -22.47
N VAL A 185 21.75 -1.63 -22.31
CA VAL A 185 21.33 -2.52 -21.22
C VAL A 185 20.53 -3.68 -21.80
N MET A 186 20.62 -4.83 -21.15
CA MET A 186 19.79 -5.98 -21.48
C MET A 186 18.41 -5.79 -20.86
N ALA A 187 17.37 -6.05 -21.64
CA ALA A 187 15.98 -5.81 -21.28
C ALA A 187 15.09 -7.05 -21.53
N GLY A 188 15.71 -8.22 -21.70
CA GLY A 188 15.01 -9.48 -21.91
C GLY A 188 15.90 -10.70 -21.69
N GLN A 189 15.28 -11.87 -21.79
CA GLN A 189 15.96 -13.16 -21.72
C GLN A 189 16.69 -13.48 -23.02
N VAL A 190 17.77 -14.26 -22.94
CA VAL A 190 18.53 -14.71 -24.11
C VAL A 190 18.01 -16.05 -24.60
N PHE A 191 17.58 -16.08 -25.86
CA PHE A 191 17.11 -17.27 -26.56
C PHE A 191 18.10 -17.68 -27.64
N ASP A 192 18.62 -18.88 -27.54
CA ASP A 192 19.45 -19.53 -28.55
C ASP A 192 18.57 -20.35 -29.50
N LEU A 193 18.50 -19.92 -30.76
CA LEU A 193 17.72 -20.58 -31.79
C LEU A 193 18.68 -21.45 -32.61
N GLY A 194 18.32 -22.72 -32.78
CA GLY A 194 19.11 -23.67 -33.55
C GLY A 194 18.37 -24.22 -34.78
N PRO A 195 19.10 -24.77 -35.76
CA PRO A 195 20.56 -24.97 -35.73
C PRO A 195 21.34 -23.70 -36.11
N ASP A 196 22.47 -23.48 -35.44
CA ASP A 196 23.35 -22.32 -35.65
C ASP A 196 23.76 -22.18 -37.11
N GLY A 197 23.68 -20.96 -37.63
CA GLY A 197 24.03 -20.69 -39.02
C GLY A 197 23.01 -21.19 -40.04
N ALA A 198 21.85 -21.69 -39.61
CA ALA A 198 20.71 -21.83 -40.51
C ALA A 198 20.37 -20.49 -41.15
N THR A 199 19.93 -20.50 -42.40
CA THR A 199 19.58 -19.32 -43.20
C THR A 199 18.18 -19.45 -43.79
N PHE A 200 17.49 -18.30 -43.93
CA PHE A 200 16.09 -18.24 -44.35
C PHE A 200 15.86 -17.26 -45.48
N ASP A 201 15.11 -17.69 -46.51
CA ASP A 201 14.66 -16.83 -47.61
C ASP A 201 13.17 -17.07 -47.91
N PRO A 202 12.27 -16.08 -47.65
CA PRO A 202 12.55 -14.78 -47.03
C PRO A 202 12.91 -14.91 -45.53
N PRO A 203 13.43 -13.83 -44.90
CA PRO A 203 13.62 -13.75 -43.45
C PRO A 203 12.38 -14.14 -42.65
N LEU A 204 12.61 -14.59 -41.42
CA LEU A 204 11.58 -15.01 -40.49
C LEU A 204 11.29 -13.90 -39.48
N PRO A 205 10.02 -13.55 -39.21
CA PRO A 205 9.69 -12.75 -38.05
C PRO A 205 9.89 -13.57 -36.78
N ILE A 206 10.68 -13.05 -35.84
CA ILE A 206 10.67 -13.49 -34.44
C ILE A 206 9.97 -12.44 -33.59
N VAL A 207 9.17 -12.92 -32.64
CA VAL A 207 8.43 -12.11 -31.68
C VAL A 207 8.92 -12.47 -30.30
N LEU A 208 9.62 -11.55 -29.66
CA LEU A 208 10.12 -11.70 -28.29
C LEU A 208 9.15 -11.01 -27.33
N PRO A 209 8.63 -11.72 -26.32
CA PRO A 209 7.87 -11.07 -25.25
C PRO A 209 8.80 -10.29 -24.32
N TYR A 210 8.27 -9.24 -23.69
CA TYR A 210 8.92 -8.55 -22.59
C TYR A 210 7.93 -8.31 -21.45
N ASP A 211 8.42 -8.21 -20.21
CA ASP A 211 7.61 -7.78 -19.07
C ASP A 211 7.95 -6.32 -18.72
N PRO A 212 6.99 -5.38 -18.82
CA PRO A 212 7.19 -3.99 -18.42
C PRO A 212 7.71 -3.81 -17.00
N TRP A 213 7.42 -4.75 -16.09
CA TRP A 213 7.86 -4.69 -14.69
C TRP A 213 9.28 -5.25 -14.46
N GLU A 214 9.82 -5.99 -15.42
CA GLU A 214 11.21 -6.49 -15.38
C GLU A 214 12.18 -5.60 -16.16
N LEU A 215 11.70 -4.55 -16.83
CA LEU A 215 12.56 -3.61 -17.55
C LEU A 215 13.49 -2.86 -16.58
N PRO A 216 14.78 -2.66 -16.94
CA PRO A 216 15.68 -1.86 -16.11
C PRO A 216 15.18 -0.43 -15.90
N ASP A 217 15.43 0.14 -14.73
CA ASP A 217 15.02 1.50 -14.38
C ASP A 217 15.40 2.53 -15.45
N GLY A 218 14.42 3.30 -15.92
CA GLY A 218 14.61 4.35 -16.92
C GLY A 218 14.62 3.88 -18.38
N VAL A 219 14.56 2.57 -18.65
CA VAL A 219 14.38 2.05 -20.00
C VAL A 219 12.97 2.35 -20.48
N ARG A 220 12.88 2.87 -21.71
CA ARG A 220 11.60 3.15 -22.35
C ARG A 220 11.20 2.02 -23.28
N GLU A 221 9.95 1.60 -23.21
CA GLU A 221 9.40 0.52 -24.04
C GLU A 221 9.54 0.80 -25.55
N ASP A 222 9.37 2.06 -25.98
CA ASP A 222 9.52 2.44 -27.40
C ASP A 222 10.97 2.36 -27.93
N GLU A 223 11.94 2.18 -27.03
CA GLU A 223 13.36 2.06 -27.34
C GLU A 223 13.87 0.61 -27.34
N LEU A 224 13.01 -0.37 -27.01
CA LEU A 224 13.37 -1.79 -27.06
C LEU A 224 13.70 -2.24 -28.49
N ARG A 225 14.77 -3.00 -28.64
CA ARG A 225 15.22 -3.59 -29.90
C ARG A 225 15.57 -5.06 -29.71
N VAL A 226 15.18 -5.90 -30.65
CA VAL A 226 15.77 -7.23 -30.78
C VAL A 226 17.20 -7.07 -31.27
N ALA A 227 18.12 -7.80 -30.66
CA ALA A 227 19.49 -7.94 -31.12
C ALA A 227 19.85 -9.43 -31.21
N TYR A 228 20.76 -9.74 -32.13
CA TYR A 228 21.38 -11.06 -32.20
C TYR A 228 22.82 -10.99 -31.72
N TYR A 229 23.32 -12.07 -31.12
CA TYR A 229 24.72 -12.16 -30.75
C TYR A 229 25.55 -12.65 -31.94
N ASP A 230 26.61 -11.90 -32.27
CA ASP A 230 27.60 -12.28 -33.27
C ASP A 230 28.85 -12.81 -32.58
N ASP A 231 28.99 -14.13 -32.52
CA ASP A 231 30.14 -14.83 -31.94
C ASP A 231 31.49 -14.40 -32.55
N ALA A 232 31.50 -13.98 -33.83
CA ALA A 232 32.74 -13.61 -34.49
C ALA A 232 33.27 -12.26 -33.98
N SER A 233 32.37 -11.35 -33.61
CA SER A 233 32.72 -10.04 -33.08
C SER A 233 32.59 -9.93 -31.56
N ASP A 234 32.00 -10.94 -30.89
CA ASP A 234 31.70 -10.93 -29.46
C ASP A 234 30.82 -9.74 -29.07
N THR A 235 29.82 -9.45 -29.92
CA THR A 235 28.93 -8.30 -29.72
C THR A 235 27.48 -8.59 -30.09
N TRP A 236 26.58 -7.89 -29.40
CA TRP A 236 25.17 -7.82 -29.77
C TRP A 236 24.98 -6.84 -30.94
N VAL A 237 24.31 -7.30 -31.99
CA VAL A 237 23.99 -6.52 -33.18
C VAL A 237 22.48 -6.28 -33.23
N GLU A 238 22.09 -5.01 -33.14
CA GLU A 238 20.68 -4.59 -33.20
C GLU A 238 20.03 -4.88 -34.56
N LEU A 239 18.79 -5.32 -34.50
CA LEU A 239 17.92 -5.51 -35.65
C LEU A 239 16.84 -4.42 -35.70
N PRO A 240 16.42 -4.01 -36.92
CA PRO A 240 15.19 -3.25 -37.07
C PRO A 240 14.02 -3.98 -36.39
N SER A 241 13.40 -3.31 -35.42
CA SER A 241 12.41 -3.90 -34.53
C SER A 241 11.12 -3.08 -34.50
N VAL A 242 10.00 -3.75 -34.26
CA VAL A 242 8.68 -3.15 -34.05
C VAL A 242 8.20 -3.53 -32.65
N VAL A 243 7.94 -2.54 -31.80
CA VAL A 243 7.41 -2.75 -30.45
C VAL A 243 5.88 -2.67 -30.49
N ASP A 244 5.23 -3.67 -29.92
CA ASP A 244 3.81 -3.68 -29.60
C ASP A 244 3.63 -3.64 -28.08
N GLN A 245 3.33 -2.45 -27.55
CA GLN A 245 3.18 -2.22 -26.10
C GLN A 245 1.91 -2.85 -25.53
N ASP A 246 0.84 -2.91 -26.30
CA ASP A 246 -0.42 -3.53 -25.87
C ASP A 246 -0.27 -5.06 -25.83
N GLY A 247 0.47 -5.60 -26.81
CA GLY A 247 0.83 -7.02 -26.88
C GLY A 247 2.02 -7.42 -26.03
N MET A 248 2.76 -6.46 -25.45
CA MET A 248 4.00 -6.67 -24.69
C MET A 248 5.05 -7.49 -25.47
N THR A 249 5.22 -7.18 -26.77
CA THR A 249 6.17 -7.89 -27.65
C THR A 249 7.06 -6.96 -28.46
N VAL A 250 8.22 -7.47 -28.87
CA VAL A 250 9.13 -6.85 -29.83
C VAL A 250 9.38 -7.80 -30.99
N THR A 251 9.06 -7.38 -32.20
CA THR A 251 9.18 -8.18 -33.43
C THR A 251 10.36 -7.73 -34.28
N ALA A 252 11.15 -8.67 -34.79
CA ALA A 252 12.22 -8.40 -35.76
C ALA A 252 12.31 -9.49 -36.83
N GLU A 253 12.79 -9.13 -38.02
CA GLU A 253 13.04 -10.05 -39.13
C GLU A 253 14.47 -10.62 -39.04
N VAL A 254 14.60 -11.94 -39.00
CA VAL A 254 15.88 -12.65 -38.88
C VAL A 254 16.16 -13.51 -40.10
N SER A 255 17.38 -13.43 -40.62
CA SER A 255 17.82 -14.21 -41.77
C SER A 255 18.58 -15.47 -41.39
N HIS A 256 18.92 -15.63 -40.12
CA HIS A 256 19.66 -16.77 -39.60
C HIS A 256 19.30 -17.04 -38.13
N PHE A 257 19.75 -18.19 -37.64
CA PHE A 257 19.62 -18.60 -36.25
C PHE A 257 20.95 -18.48 -35.50
N THR A 258 20.84 -17.98 -34.26
CA THR A 258 21.88 -17.64 -33.28
C THR A 258 21.17 -17.30 -31.95
N GLU A 259 21.86 -16.71 -30.99
CA GLU A 259 21.27 -16.12 -29.80
C GLU A 259 20.61 -14.77 -30.07
N PHE A 260 19.41 -14.57 -29.53
CA PHE A 260 18.63 -13.35 -29.63
C PHE A 260 18.18 -12.87 -28.24
N SER A 261 18.08 -11.56 -28.08
CA SER A 261 17.52 -10.94 -26.87
C SER A 261 16.96 -9.56 -27.17
N ILE A 262 16.29 -8.97 -26.19
CA ILE A 262 15.87 -7.57 -26.20
C ILE A 262 16.93 -6.73 -25.49
N ILE A 263 17.41 -5.69 -26.17
CA ILE A 263 18.29 -4.66 -25.61
C ILE A 263 17.68 -3.28 -25.76
N ALA A 264 18.14 -2.34 -24.94
CA ALA A 264 17.74 -0.95 -25.00
C ALA A 264 18.96 -0.03 -24.85
N PRO A 265 18.87 1.24 -25.31
CA PRO A 265 19.78 2.30 -24.88
C PRO A 265 19.90 2.27 -23.36
N LYS A 266 21.13 2.28 -22.86
CA LYS A 266 21.33 2.52 -21.44
C LYS A 266 20.76 3.90 -21.15
N PRO A 267 19.78 4.04 -20.25
CA PRO A 267 19.27 5.35 -19.91
C PRO A 267 20.46 6.19 -19.46
N GLU A 268 20.61 7.37 -20.07
CA GLU A 268 21.62 8.32 -19.60
C GLU A 268 21.34 8.50 -18.12
N SER A 269 22.32 8.13 -17.29
CA SER A 269 22.28 8.51 -15.89
C SER A 269 22.34 10.03 -15.90
N ASP A 270 21.18 10.67 -15.92
CA ASP A 270 21.06 12.05 -15.51
C ASP A 270 21.62 12.07 -14.10
N VAL A 271 22.89 12.43 -13.97
CA VAL A 271 23.53 12.66 -12.68
C VAL A 271 22.86 13.91 -12.14
N LEU A 272 21.65 13.72 -11.62
CA LEU A 272 20.93 14.76 -10.95
C LEU A 272 21.79 15.14 -9.74
N PRO A 273 21.98 16.44 -9.48
CA PRO A 273 22.64 16.83 -8.26
C PRO A 273 21.89 16.22 -7.06
N LEU A 274 22.63 15.72 -6.07
CA LEU A 274 22.06 15.25 -4.79
C LEU A 274 21.13 16.31 -4.17
N MET A 275 21.37 17.59 -4.46
CA MET A 275 20.41 18.67 -4.27
C MET A 275 20.54 19.71 -5.39
N ALA A 276 19.54 19.80 -6.26
CA ALA A 276 19.45 20.93 -7.19
C ALA A 276 19.20 22.25 -6.43
N PRO A 277 19.70 23.40 -6.92
CA PRO A 277 19.39 24.71 -6.32
C PRO A 277 17.88 24.92 -6.19
N GLY A 278 17.42 25.28 -4.98
CA GLY A 278 15.99 25.43 -4.68
C GLY A 278 15.31 24.15 -4.17
N PHE A 279 16.00 23.01 -4.08
CA PHE A 279 15.49 21.87 -3.33
C PHE A 279 15.78 21.98 -1.84
N SER A 280 14.81 21.57 -1.04
CA SER A 280 14.96 21.37 0.40
C SER A 280 14.31 20.06 0.82
N ILE A 281 15.01 19.32 1.70
CA ILE A 281 14.51 18.11 2.34
C ILE A 281 14.25 18.43 3.81
N SER A 282 13.14 17.95 4.35
CA SER A 282 12.76 18.19 5.75
C SER A 282 11.93 17.04 6.31
N SER A 283 11.59 17.13 7.59
CA SER A 283 10.59 16.27 8.22
C SER A 283 10.91 14.78 8.11
N LEU A 284 12.17 14.40 8.34
CA LEU A 284 12.56 13.00 8.40
C LEU A 284 11.77 12.29 9.50
N THR A 285 11.13 11.19 9.12
CA THR A 285 10.35 10.34 10.01
C THR A 285 10.70 8.89 9.74
N VAL A 286 10.74 8.11 10.82
CA VAL A 286 10.98 6.68 10.76
C VAL A 286 9.83 5.97 11.45
N ALA A 287 9.21 5.02 10.77
CA ALA A 287 8.10 4.23 11.28
C ALA A 287 8.33 2.73 11.00
N PRO A 288 8.06 1.84 11.96
CA PRO A 288 7.64 2.13 13.34
C PRO A 288 8.78 2.77 14.18
N ALA A 289 8.43 3.42 15.29
CA ALA A 289 9.42 4.09 16.16
C ALA A 289 10.33 3.12 16.92
N GLN A 290 9.92 1.86 17.06
CA GLN A 290 10.67 0.78 17.69
C GLN A 290 10.53 -0.49 16.85
N PRO A 291 11.22 -0.57 15.70
CA PRO A 291 11.22 -1.77 14.89
C PRO A 291 11.94 -2.92 15.60
N ARG A 292 11.53 -4.15 15.31
CA ARG A 292 12.19 -5.38 15.71
C ARG A 292 12.83 -6.05 14.51
N VAL A 293 13.79 -6.94 14.74
CA VAL A 293 14.38 -7.76 13.68
C VAL A 293 13.26 -8.46 12.90
N GLY A 294 13.27 -8.32 11.58
CA GLY A 294 12.24 -8.80 10.65
C GLY A 294 11.20 -7.75 10.27
N ASP A 295 11.11 -6.62 10.99
CA ASP A 295 10.18 -5.54 10.65
C ASP A 295 10.65 -4.77 9.40
N THR A 296 9.69 -4.32 8.61
CA THR A 296 9.89 -3.31 7.56
C THR A 296 9.79 -1.92 8.16
N VAL A 297 10.85 -1.14 8.00
CA VAL A 297 10.95 0.26 8.42
C VAL A 297 10.72 1.17 7.23
N THR A 298 9.79 2.11 7.38
CA THR A 298 9.56 3.18 6.41
C THR A 298 10.29 4.44 6.87
N VAL A 299 11.21 4.93 6.04
CA VAL A 299 11.88 6.22 6.21
C VAL A 299 11.26 7.21 5.24
N SER A 300 10.64 8.27 5.78
CA SER A 300 9.94 9.27 4.97
C SER A 300 10.50 10.68 5.21
N VAL A 301 10.62 11.46 4.14
CA VAL A 301 10.97 12.89 4.16
C VAL A 301 9.98 13.70 3.33
N VAL A 302 9.93 15.01 3.59
CA VAL A 302 9.21 15.96 2.74
C VAL A 302 10.24 16.71 1.88
N ALA A 303 10.16 16.51 0.57
CA ALA A 303 10.91 17.26 -0.42
C ALA A 303 10.10 18.46 -0.91
N ARG A 304 10.74 19.62 -1.04
CA ARG A 304 10.12 20.86 -1.54
C ARG A 304 11.05 21.54 -2.53
N TYR A 305 10.46 22.09 -3.59
CA TYR A 305 11.16 22.92 -4.58
C TYR A 305 10.70 24.37 -4.51
N ASP A 306 11.64 25.29 -4.28
CA ASP A 306 11.45 26.75 -4.26
C ASP A 306 12.44 27.49 -5.18
N GLY A 307 12.93 26.79 -6.22
CA GLY A 307 13.81 27.35 -7.23
C GLY A 307 13.14 28.38 -8.15
N SER A 308 13.95 29.08 -8.93
CA SER A 308 13.49 30.13 -9.86
C SER A 308 12.86 29.58 -11.14
N ASP A 309 13.20 28.35 -11.52
CA ASP A 309 12.67 27.70 -12.72
C ASP A 309 11.29 27.11 -12.46
N ALA A 310 10.52 26.86 -13.54
CA ALA A 310 9.14 26.38 -13.44
C ALA A 310 9.03 25.01 -12.78
N GLU A 311 10.04 24.17 -12.97
CA GLU A 311 10.22 22.87 -12.36
C GLU A 311 11.70 22.65 -12.09
N GLY A 312 12.02 21.68 -11.24
CA GLY A 312 13.39 21.24 -10.98
C GLY A 312 13.42 19.76 -10.66
N SER A 313 14.55 19.13 -10.95
CA SER A 313 14.77 17.69 -10.70
C SER A 313 15.95 17.46 -9.77
N SER A 314 15.82 16.52 -8.84
CA SER A 314 16.87 16.17 -7.88
C SER A 314 16.78 14.69 -7.50
N ALA A 315 17.92 14.07 -7.19
CA ALA A 315 17.96 12.75 -6.58
C ALA A 315 17.72 12.84 -5.07
N VAL A 316 16.89 11.93 -4.51
CA VAL A 316 16.71 11.71 -3.08
C VAL A 316 17.37 10.39 -2.72
N VAL A 317 18.44 10.46 -1.94
CA VAL A 317 19.31 9.33 -1.61
C VAL A 317 19.15 8.99 -0.13
N LEU A 318 18.76 7.75 0.14
CA LEU A 318 18.74 7.17 1.47
C LEU A 318 20.07 6.44 1.73
N SER A 319 20.76 6.85 2.80
CA SER A 319 21.95 6.16 3.30
C SER A 319 21.71 5.59 4.70
N LEU A 320 22.22 4.38 4.94
CA LEU A 320 22.27 3.76 6.27
C LEU A 320 23.73 3.56 6.67
N ASN A 321 24.12 4.06 7.84
CA ASN A 321 25.49 4.00 8.36
C ASN A 321 26.55 4.55 7.37
N GLY A 322 26.15 5.52 6.52
CA GLY A 322 27.01 6.14 5.52
C GLY A 322 27.11 5.41 4.17
N GLU A 323 26.41 4.28 4.00
CA GLU A 323 26.31 3.56 2.73
C GLU A 323 24.98 3.88 2.04
N VAL A 324 25.02 4.14 0.73
CA VAL A 324 23.81 4.41 -0.07
C VAL A 324 23.03 3.12 -0.25
N VAL A 325 21.79 3.10 0.23
CA VAL A 325 20.91 1.92 0.19
C VAL A 325 19.83 2.05 -0.89
N ARG A 326 19.35 3.27 -1.14
CA ARG A 326 18.36 3.58 -2.18
C ARG A 326 18.56 4.99 -2.73
N GLU A 327 18.18 5.18 -3.98
CA GLU A 327 18.15 6.48 -4.66
C GLU A 327 16.85 6.60 -5.46
N LEU A 328 16.21 7.77 -5.42
CA LEU A 328 14.99 8.06 -6.15
C LEU A 328 15.07 9.44 -6.81
N SER A 329 14.88 9.50 -8.12
CA SER A 329 14.77 10.76 -8.86
C SER A 329 13.38 11.37 -8.69
N ILE A 330 13.31 12.65 -8.34
CA ILE A 330 12.06 13.41 -8.26
C ILE A 330 12.13 14.68 -9.11
N THR A 331 11.01 15.03 -9.73
CA THR A 331 10.77 16.34 -10.36
C THR A 331 9.63 17.01 -9.62
N LEU A 332 9.78 18.29 -9.30
CA LEU A 332 8.78 19.09 -8.59
C LEU A 332 8.57 20.43 -9.32
N GLU A 333 7.32 20.88 -9.38
CA GLU A 333 6.97 22.22 -9.86
C GLU A 333 7.34 23.29 -8.81
N GLN A 334 7.49 24.55 -9.26
CA GLN A 334 7.80 25.67 -8.37
C GLN A 334 6.78 25.80 -7.23
N GLY A 335 7.26 25.66 -5.99
CA GLY A 335 6.47 25.75 -4.76
C GLY A 335 5.82 24.44 -4.32
N GLU A 336 5.95 23.36 -5.10
CA GLU A 336 5.41 22.03 -4.78
C GLU A 336 6.15 21.40 -3.58
N SER A 337 5.44 20.52 -2.86
CA SER A 337 6.05 19.68 -1.84
C SER A 337 5.47 18.28 -1.91
N LYS A 338 6.34 17.27 -1.82
CA LYS A 338 5.99 15.85 -1.95
C LYS A 338 6.62 15.06 -0.82
N THR A 339 5.87 14.10 -0.27
CA THR A 339 6.44 13.14 0.68
C THR A 339 7.09 12.00 -0.11
N VAL A 340 8.36 11.73 0.18
CA VAL A 340 9.14 10.63 -0.39
C VAL A 340 9.35 9.61 0.73
N ALA A 341 9.01 8.34 0.46
CA ALA A 341 9.11 7.26 1.43
C ALA A 341 9.92 6.10 0.85
N PHE A 342 10.82 5.55 1.67
CA PHE A 342 11.63 4.39 1.37
C PHE A 342 11.31 3.28 2.37
N THR A 343 11.25 2.03 1.93
CA THR A 343 11.10 0.86 2.81
C THR A 343 12.42 0.11 2.93
N VAL A 344 12.77 -0.27 4.15
CA VAL A 344 14.00 -1.00 4.50
C VAL A 344 13.62 -2.17 5.40
N SER A 345 14.02 -3.39 5.06
CA SER A 345 13.88 -4.54 5.95
C SER A 345 15.03 -4.61 6.94
N THR A 346 14.74 -4.86 8.21
CA THR A 346 15.75 -4.91 9.27
C THR A 346 16.13 -6.36 9.59
N GLN A 347 17.40 -6.72 9.41
CA GLN A 347 17.87 -8.12 9.61
C GLN A 347 18.67 -8.31 10.90
N ASP A 348 19.24 -7.24 11.44
CA ASP A 348 20.11 -7.30 12.61
C ASP A 348 19.60 -6.39 13.73
N GLU A 349 19.79 -6.83 14.97
CA GLU A 349 19.60 -6.00 16.16
C GLU A 349 20.75 -4.98 16.23
N ALA A 350 20.50 -3.79 15.70
CA ALA A 350 21.47 -2.71 15.65
C ALA A 350 20.82 -1.33 15.69
N THR A 351 21.62 -0.32 16.03
CA THR A 351 21.27 1.09 15.81
C THR A 351 21.75 1.48 14.41
N TYR A 352 20.83 1.99 13.60
CA TYR A 352 21.12 2.49 12.26
C TYR A 352 21.13 4.02 12.27
N GLU A 353 22.20 4.59 11.74
CA GLU A 353 22.24 6.00 11.36
C GLU A 353 21.58 6.15 9.99
N VAL A 354 20.53 6.98 9.92
CA VAL A 354 19.80 7.27 8.69
C VAL A 354 20.22 8.65 8.21
N ASP A 355 20.55 8.78 6.94
CA ASP A 355 20.70 10.06 6.28
C ASP A 355 19.87 10.09 4.99
N VAL A 356 19.13 11.17 4.80
CA VAL A 356 18.47 11.46 3.52
C VAL A 356 18.91 12.84 3.04
N ASN A 357 19.83 12.86 2.08
CA ASN A 357 20.45 14.08 1.52
C ASN A 357 20.93 15.08 2.60
N GLY A 358 21.57 14.59 3.67
CA GLY A 358 22.07 15.42 4.76
C GLY A 358 21.07 15.67 5.90
N VAL A 359 19.82 15.20 5.79
CA VAL A 359 18.87 15.18 6.90
C VAL A 359 19.07 13.87 7.65
N GLY A 360 19.77 13.96 8.79
CA GLY A 360 20.12 12.82 9.63
C GLY A 360 19.06 12.44 10.67
N GLY A 361 18.98 11.16 10.98
CA GLY A 361 18.19 10.56 12.05
C GLY A 361 18.83 9.26 12.54
N THR A 362 18.24 8.64 13.55
CA THR A 362 18.64 7.30 13.99
C THR A 362 17.41 6.50 14.37
N PHE A 363 17.47 5.19 14.18
CA PHE A 363 16.52 4.26 14.79
C PHE A 363 17.26 3.04 15.31
N SER A 364 16.71 2.38 16.33
CA SER A 364 17.28 1.15 16.89
C SER A 364 16.32 0.01 16.68
N VAL A 365 16.84 -1.08 16.12
CA VAL A 365 16.11 -2.32 15.92
C VAL A 365 16.31 -3.17 17.17
N ALA A 366 15.21 -3.52 17.83
CA ALA A 366 15.24 -4.41 18.97
C ALA A 366 15.29 -5.88 18.53
N ALA A 367 15.76 -6.76 19.41
CA ALA A 367 15.68 -8.20 19.20
C ALA A 367 14.25 -8.64 18.78
N ALA A 368 14.18 -9.67 17.94
CA ALA A 368 12.92 -10.34 17.66
C ALA A 368 12.24 -10.75 18.98
N ALA A 369 10.90 -10.70 19.01
CA ALA A 369 10.14 -11.10 20.19
C ALA A 369 10.55 -12.53 20.59
N PRO A 370 10.87 -12.81 21.87
CA PRO A 370 11.05 -14.19 22.30
C PRO A 370 9.77 -14.98 21.99
N PRO A 371 9.84 -16.17 21.37
CA PRO A 371 8.65 -16.98 21.11
C PRO A 371 7.86 -17.32 22.38
N GLU A 372 8.55 -17.31 23.54
CA GLU A 372 7.95 -17.52 24.86
C GLU A 372 7.14 -16.32 25.39
N ALA A 373 7.31 -15.12 24.85
CA ALA A 373 6.60 -13.92 25.34
C ALA A 373 5.08 -14.01 25.08
N LEU A 374 4.67 -14.63 23.97
CA LEU A 374 3.28 -14.97 23.68
C LEU A 374 2.76 -16.04 24.66
N SER A 375 3.57 -17.05 24.98
CA SER A 375 3.18 -18.14 25.89
C SER A 375 3.10 -17.70 27.36
N GLN A 376 4.00 -16.81 27.81
CA GLN A 376 4.02 -16.30 29.19
C GLN A 376 2.92 -15.26 29.43
N ALA A 377 2.58 -14.43 28.43
CA ALA A 377 1.45 -13.50 28.55
C ALA A 377 0.10 -14.21 28.69
N VAL A 378 -0.06 -15.37 28.04
CA VAL A 378 -1.25 -16.24 28.19
C VAL A 378 -1.26 -16.92 29.56
N ALA A 379 -0.13 -17.44 30.04
CA ALA A 379 -0.04 -18.10 31.35
C ALA A 379 -0.29 -17.14 32.54
N LEU A 380 0.19 -15.90 32.47
CA LEU A 380 -0.03 -14.88 33.51
C LEU A 380 -1.49 -14.39 33.60
N ALA A 381 -2.25 -14.47 32.50
CA ALA A 381 -3.67 -14.13 32.50
C ALA A 381 -4.55 -15.23 33.12
N GLU A 382 -4.09 -16.49 33.12
CA GLU A 382 -4.84 -17.61 33.69
C GLU A 382 -4.64 -17.78 35.21
N GLU A 383 -3.45 -17.48 35.75
CA GLU A 383 -3.16 -17.68 37.20
C GLU A 383 -3.97 -16.76 38.13
N ASP A 384 -4.28 -15.52 37.74
CA ASP A 384 -4.93 -14.52 38.62
C ASP A 384 -6.47 -14.72 38.74
N SER A 385 -7.04 -15.66 37.99
CA SER A 385 -8.49 -15.95 38.00
C SER A 385 -8.94 -16.93 39.10
N SER A 386 -7.99 -17.58 39.80
CA SER A 386 -8.30 -18.71 40.70
C SER A 386 -8.18 -18.42 42.21
N ALA A 387 -7.68 -17.24 42.62
CA ALA A 387 -7.27 -17.01 44.02
C ALA A 387 -8.30 -16.33 44.94
N PHE A 388 -9.44 -15.82 44.45
CA PHE A 388 -10.39 -15.07 45.30
C PHE A 388 -11.78 -15.70 45.40
N SER A 389 -11.86 -16.92 45.92
CA SER A 389 -13.11 -17.43 46.51
C SER A 389 -12.96 -17.64 48.02
N GLY A 390 -13.49 -16.68 48.79
CA GLY A 390 -13.79 -16.91 50.20
C GLY A 390 -13.25 -15.90 51.19
N ILE A 391 -13.67 -14.64 51.12
CA ILE A 391 -13.66 -13.76 52.29
C ILE A 391 -15.05 -13.15 52.46
N ARG A 392 -15.80 -13.60 53.47
CA ARG A 392 -17.01 -12.93 53.95
C ARG A 392 -16.60 -11.73 54.80
N LEU A 393 -16.96 -10.52 54.36
CA LEU A 393 -16.75 -9.29 55.12
C LEU A 393 -17.84 -9.13 56.20
N PRO A 394 -17.50 -8.76 57.44
CA PRO A 394 -18.47 -8.31 58.43
C PRO A 394 -18.88 -6.86 58.14
N GLY A 395 -20.17 -6.55 58.25
CA GLY A 395 -20.72 -5.22 57.95
C GLY A 395 -20.25 -4.15 58.94
N TRP A 396 -19.97 -2.95 58.44
CA TRP A 396 -19.63 -1.76 59.22
C TRP A 396 -20.57 -0.56 58.94
N PRO A 397 -20.78 0.33 59.94
CA PRO A 397 -21.88 1.28 59.96
C PRO A 397 -21.55 2.62 59.27
N ALA A 398 -22.61 3.34 58.92
CA ALA A 398 -22.60 4.64 58.25
C ALA A 398 -21.86 5.74 59.05
N LEU A 399 -21.11 6.60 58.34
CA LEU A 399 -20.70 7.91 58.84
C LEU A 399 -20.64 8.96 57.71
N ASP A 400 -21.11 10.16 58.05
CA ASP A 400 -21.58 11.27 57.21
C ASP A 400 -20.54 12.40 57.13
N TRP A 401 -20.26 12.97 55.94
CA TRP A 401 -19.27 14.06 55.75
C TRP A 401 -19.77 15.15 54.77
N GLN A 402 -20.42 16.18 55.29
CA GLN A 402 -20.32 17.56 54.79
C GLN A 402 -19.27 18.28 55.66
N PRO A 403 -18.27 19.06 55.17
CA PRO A 403 -18.46 20.19 54.24
C PRO A 403 -17.18 20.64 53.43
N VAL A 404 -17.00 20.23 52.17
CA VAL A 404 -15.88 20.75 51.31
C VAL A 404 -16.38 21.52 50.07
N ALA A 405 -17.69 21.58 49.85
CA ALA A 405 -18.27 22.06 48.58
C ALA A 405 -18.32 23.59 48.37
N LEU A 406 -17.89 24.44 49.32
CA LEU A 406 -18.17 25.89 49.24
C LEU A 406 -17.07 26.77 48.61
N ILE A 407 -15.85 26.26 48.38
CA ILE A 407 -14.72 27.12 47.93
C ILE A 407 -14.57 27.18 46.40
N ALA A 408 -15.05 26.19 45.65
CA ALA A 408 -14.83 26.10 44.20
C ALA A 408 -15.74 27.01 43.33
N GLY A 409 -16.85 27.53 43.86
CA GLY A 409 -17.87 28.22 43.07
C GLY A 409 -17.57 29.67 42.67
N VAL A 410 -16.65 30.36 43.36
CA VAL A 410 -16.52 31.83 43.26
C VAL A 410 -15.54 32.27 42.16
N VAL A 411 -14.62 31.41 41.71
CA VAL A 411 -13.53 31.79 40.78
C VAL A 411 -13.83 31.42 39.31
N VAL A 412 -14.61 30.35 39.07
CA VAL A 412 -14.73 29.76 37.73
C VAL A 412 -15.81 30.45 36.87
N LEU A 413 -16.88 30.97 37.49
CA LEU A 413 -18.01 31.58 36.78
C LEU A 413 -17.71 32.90 36.06
N PRO A 414 -16.90 33.85 36.59
CA PRO A 414 -16.62 35.10 35.87
C PRO A 414 -15.67 34.92 34.67
N LEU A 415 -14.84 33.87 34.66
CA LEU A 415 -13.90 33.58 33.56
C LEU A 415 -14.63 33.07 32.29
N LEU A 416 -15.70 32.29 32.48
CA LEU A 416 -16.50 31.74 31.38
C LEU A 416 -17.33 32.79 30.64
N LEU A 417 -17.72 33.88 31.32
CA LEU A 417 -18.50 34.96 30.72
C LEU A 417 -17.68 35.93 29.85
N LEU A 418 -16.35 35.94 29.96
CA LEU A 418 -15.45 36.82 29.18
C LEU A 418 -14.99 36.22 27.84
N LEU A 419 -15.06 34.90 27.68
CA LEU A 419 -14.65 34.17 26.46
C LEU A 419 -15.41 34.55 25.17
N PRO A 420 -16.71 34.90 25.17
CA PRO A 420 -17.41 35.28 23.93
C PRO A 420 -16.98 36.66 23.39
N LEU A 421 -16.43 37.53 24.24
CA LEU A 421 -15.96 38.88 23.86
C LEU A 421 -14.60 38.83 23.16
N LEU A 422 -13.76 37.86 23.49
CA LEU A 422 -12.46 37.64 22.82
C LEU A 422 -12.62 37.06 21.41
N LYS A 423 -13.61 36.16 21.20
CA LYS A 423 -13.88 35.55 19.88
C LYS A 423 -14.33 36.56 18.82
N ARG A 424 -15.02 37.65 19.21
CA ARG A 424 -15.47 38.70 18.27
C ARG A 424 -14.35 39.63 17.78
N ARG A 425 -13.18 39.67 18.44
CA ARG A 425 -12.07 40.54 18.04
C ARG A 425 -11.14 39.92 16.99
N PHE A 426 -11.08 38.58 16.90
CA PHE A 426 -10.15 37.88 16.01
C PHE A 426 -10.66 37.68 14.56
N LEU A 427 -11.95 37.83 14.29
CA LEU A 427 -12.53 37.61 12.94
C LEU A 427 -12.50 38.86 12.02
N ARG A 428 -11.91 39.98 12.45
CA ARG A 428 -11.78 41.20 11.64
C ARG A 428 -10.44 41.38 10.92
N TYR A 429 -9.49 40.46 11.09
CA TYR A 429 -8.11 40.62 10.60
C TYR A 429 -7.75 39.79 9.37
N ARG A 430 -8.71 39.14 8.69
CA ARG A 430 -8.44 38.21 7.58
C ARG A 430 -9.02 38.61 6.20
N TYR A 431 -9.31 39.88 6.01
CA TYR A 431 -9.62 40.47 4.69
C TYR A 431 -8.94 41.84 4.59
N ASP A 432 -7.62 41.82 4.39
CA ASP A 432 -6.79 42.83 3.72
C ASP A 432 -5.32 42.48 4.01
N ILE A 433 -4.78 41.49 3.28
CA ILE A 433 -3.38 41.41 2.81
C ILE A 433 -3.41 40.60 1.51
#